data_AF-A0A852ZVV8-F1
#
_entry.id   AF-A0A852ZVV8-F1
#
_cell.length_a   1.000
_cell.length_b   1.000
_cell.length_c   1.000
_cell.angle_alpha   90.00
_cell.angle_beta   90.00
_cell.angle_gamma   90.00
#
_symmetry.space_group_name_H-M   'P 1'
#
loop_
_entity.id
_entity.type
_entity.pdbx_description
1 polymer ?
#
loop_
_entity_poly.entity_id
_entity_poly.type
_entity_poly.pdbx_seq_one_letter_code
_entity_poly.pdbx_strand_id
1 'polypeptide(L)'
;MALYTVRRTDMPNPGEFVDGLVIAGGKAQARKAFYHMSGVTSSNLVAERVDTACVGDPVIMGAYWDERDPESGFPMPDPLF
;
A
#
# COMPACT_ATOMS: atom_id res chain seq x y z
N MET A 1 -10.07 -4.72 17.04
CA MET A 1 -9.84 -4.13 15.70
C MET A 1 -8.99 -5.10 14.90
N ALA A 2 -9.01 -5.02 13.57
CA ALA A 2 -8.23 -5.90 12.69
C ALA A 2 -7.67 -5.09 11.50
N LEU A 3 -6.63 -5.62 10.87
CA LEU A 3 -6.09 -5.08 9.62
C LEU A 3 -7.01 -5.47 8.45
N TYR A 4 -7.29 -4.50 7.58
CA TYR A 4 -8.05 -4.68 6.36
C TYR A 4 -7.26 -4.15 5.17
N THR A 5 -7.26 -4.91 4.07
CA THR A 5 -6.92 -4.39 2.74
C THR A 5 -8.19 -3.81 2.13
N VAL A 6 -8.10 -2.59 1.63
CA VAL A 6 -9.18 -1.89 0.93
C VAL A 6 -8.67 -1.58 -0.46
N ARG A 7 -9.40 -2.07 -1.47
CA ARG A 7 -8.99 -1.98 -2.87
C ARG A 7 -10.16 -1.53 -3.72
N ARG A 8 -9.85 -0.80 -4.79
CA ARG A 8 -10.82 -0.44 -5.80
C ARG A 8 -11.27 -1.65 -6.61
N THR A 9 -12.53 -1.63 -7.03
CA THR A 9 -13.16 -2.72 -7.81
C THR A 9 -13.27 -2.42 -9.30
N ASP A 10 -13.03 -1.17 -9.69
CA ASP A 10 -13.12 -0.58 -11.02
C ASP A 10 -11.76 -0.03 -11.46
N MET A 11 -11.57 0.21 -12.76
CA MET A 11 -10.29 0.68 -13.32
C MET A 11 -10.01 2.16 -12.95
N PRO A 12 -8.96 2.48 -12.17
CA PRO A 12 -8.70 3.84 -11.70
C PRO A 12 -8.00 4.70 -12.75
N ASN A 13 -8.26 6.01 -12.72
CA ASN A 13 -7.51 6.99 -13.51
C ASN A 13 -6.15 7.30 -12.85
N PRO A 14 -5.18 7.83 -13.61
CA PRO A 14 -3.94 8.31 -13.03
C PRO A 14 -4.16 9.32 -11.90
N GLY A 15 -3.56 9.08 -10.74
CA GLY A 15 -3.68 9.94 -9.56
C GLY A 15 -4.88 9.63 -8.64
N GLU A 16 -5.72 8.65 -8.97
CA GLU A 16 -6.78 8.17 -8.09
C GLU A 16 -6.28 7.11 -7.11
N PHE A 17 -7.04 6.91 -6.03
CA PHE A 17 -6.78 5.82 -5.09
C PHE A 17 -6.89 4.46 -5.79
N VAL A 18 -6.00 3.52 -5.49
CA VAL A 18 -6.01 2.16 -6.05
C VAL A 18 -6.25 1.15 -4.94
N ASP A 19 -5.40 1.16 -3.93
CA ASP A 19 -5.45 0.27 -2.78
C ASP A 19 -4.81 0.90 -1.53
N GLY A 20 -5.09 0.30 -0.38
CA GLY A 20 -4.57 0.74 0.89
C GLY A 20 -4.88 -0.21 2.03
N LEU A 21 -4.14 -0.07 3.12
CA LEU A 21 -4.31 -0.86 4.34
C LEU A 21 -4.81 0.02 5.48
N VAL A 22 -5.74 -0.50 6.26
CA VAL A 22 -6.31 0.23 7.40
C VAL A 22 -6.63 -0.70 8.55
N ILE A 23 -6.39 -0.24 9.78
CA ILE A 23 -6.84 -0.94 10.99
C ILE A 23 -8.21 -0.38 11.37
N ALA A 24 -9.23 -1.24 11.40
CA ALA A 24 -10.61 -0.82 11.66
C ALA A 24 -11.36 -1.81 12.56
N GLY A 25 -12.51 -1.38 13.10
CA GLY A 25 -13.43 -2.24 13.85
C GLY A 25 -14.20 -3.23 12.96
N GLY A 26 -14.28 -2.96 11.64
CA GLY A 26 -15.03 -3.77 10.69
C GLY A 26 -14.89 -3.25 9.25
N LYS A 27 -15.32 -4.07 8.28
CA LYS A 27 -15.25 -3.75 6.83
C LYS A 27 -15.90 -2.41 6.47
N ALA A 28 -17.03 -2.07 7.12
CA ALA A 28 -17.72 -0.82 6.85
C ALA A 28 -16.93 0.42 7.31
N GLN A 29 -16.27 0.34 8.46
CA GLN A 29 -15.37 1.41 8.92
C GLN A 29 -14.10 1.48 8.08
N ALA A 30 -13.55 0.32 7.67
CA ALA A 30 -12.39 0.26 6.79
C ALA A 30 -12.63 1.01 5.48
N ARG A 31 -13.77 0.77 4.80
CA ARG A 31 -14.11 1.51 3.57
C ARG A 31 -14.27 3.01 3.79
N LYS A 32 -14.97 3.40 4.87
CA LYS A 32 -15.22 4.81 5.19
C LYS A 32 -13.92 5.61 5.38
N ALA A 33 -12.85 4.97 5.84
CA ALA A 33 -11.55 5.61 5.99
C ALA A 33 -11.02 6.19 4.66
N PHE A 34 -11.39 5.61 3.52
CA PHE A 34 -10.90 6.01 2.19
C PHE A 34 -11.87 6.88 1.39
N TYR A 35 -13.06 7.22 1.92
CA TYR A 35 -14.09 7.97 1.19
C TYR A 35 -13.68 9.41 0.82
N HIS A 36 -12.63 9.94 1.44
CA HIS A 36 -12.09 11.26 1.14
C HIS A 36 -11.06 11.24 0.00
N MET A 37 -10.67 10.06 -0.48
CA MET A 37 -9.66 9.90 -1.52
C MET A 37 -10.23 10.15 -2.92
N SER A 38 -9.41 10.66 -3.83
CA SER A 38 -9.81 10.93 -5.22
C SER A 38 -10.27 9.65 -5.93
N GLY A 39 -11.37 9.75 -6.68
CA GLY A 39 -11.95 8.64 -7.44
C GLY A 39 -12.67 7.57 -6.61
N VAL A 40 -12.83 7.77 -5.30
CA VAL A 40 -13.53 6.82 -4.42
C VAL A 40 -15.02 7.15 -4.32
N THR A 41 -15.85 6.11 -4.38
CA THR A 41 -17.29 6.15 -4.15
C THR A 41 -17.69 5.10 -3.11
N SER A 42 -18.93 5.18 -2.61
CA SER A 42 -19.44 4.21 -1.62
C SER A 42 -19.57 2.78 -2.16
N SER A 43 -19.57 2.63 -3.49
CA SER A 43 -19.81 1.36 -4.18
C SER A 43 -18.57 0.76 -4.83
N ASN A 44 -17.47 1.51 -4.99
CA ASN A 44 -16.30 1.06 -5.75
C ASN A 44 -15.13 0.58 -4.87
N LEU A 45 -15.40 0.27 -3.61
CA LEU A 45 -14.43 -0.26 -2.66
C LEU A 45 -14.84 -1.62 -2.12
N VAL A 46 -13.90 -2.54 -2.10
CA VAL A 46 -14.01 -3.79 -1.35
C VAL A 46 -13.02 -3.77 -0.18
N ALA A 47 -13.44 -4.31 0.96
CA ALA A 47 -12.60 -4.42 2.15
C ALA A 47 -12.52 -5.87 2.60
N GLU A 48 -11.31 -6.39 2.71
CA GLU A 48 -11.00 -7.76 3.10
C GLU A 48 -10.14 -7.75 4.35
N ARG A 49 -10.49 -8.61 5.31
CA ARG A 49 -9.72 -8.73 6.53
C ARG A 49 -8.43 -9.47 6.18
N VAL A 50 -7.30 -8.88 6.55
CA VAL A 50 -6.00 -9.55 6.43
C VAL A 50 -5.85 -10.47 7.64
N ASP A 51 -5.71 -11.77 7.38
CA ASP A 51 -5.39 -12.72 8.43
C ASP A 51 -3.89 -12.70 8.70
N THR A 52 -3.50 -12.09 9.81
CA THR A 52 -2.10 -11.98 10.23
C THR A 52 -1.58 -13.24 10.93
N ALA A 53 -2.43 -14.26 11.14
CA ALA A 53 -2.06 -15.50 11.82
C ALA A 53 -1.68 -16.64 10.86
N CYS A 54 -2.00 -16.53 9.57
CA CYS A 54 -1.66 -17.55 8.58
C CYS A 54 -0.19 -17.42 8.10
N VAL A 55 0.52 -18.55 8.06
CA VAL A 55 1.87 -18.72 7.50
C VAL A 55 1.79 -18.71 5.97
N GLY A 56 1.28 -17.61 5.41
CA GLY A 56 1.27 -17.35 3.97
C GLY A 56 2.53 -16.62 3.51
N ASP A 57 2.62 -16.36 2.21
CA ASP A 57 3.71 -15.56 1.64
C ASP A 57 3.72 -14.14 2.26
N PRO A 58 4.91 -13.60 2.57
CA PRO A 58 5.03 -12.27 3.15
C PRO A 58 4.53 -11.21 2.16
N VAL A 59 3.59 -10.37 2.60
CA VAL A 59 3.09 -9.23 1.83
C VAL A 59 3.75 -7.94 2.33
N ILE A 60 4.49 -7.26 1.46
CA ILE A 60 5.07 -5.94 1.76
C ILE A 60 3.92 -4.93 1.83
N MET A 61 3.63 -4.44 3.03
CA MET A 61 2.53 -3.49 3.29
C MET A 61 2.89 -2.04 3.02
N GLY A 62 4.19 -1.73 3.03
CA GLY A 62 4.75 -0.41 2.78
C GLY A 62 6.25 -0.51 2.87
N ALA A 63 6.93 0.18 1.97
CA ALA A 63 8.38 0.27 1.95
C ALA A 63 8.74 1.75 1.87
N TYR A 64 9.55 2.19 2.83
CA TYR A 64 10.09 3.54 2.83
C TYR A 64 11.49 3.45 2.23
N TRP A 65 11.68 4.15 1.12
CA TRP A 65 13.02 4.39 0.60
C TRP A 65 13.51 5.73 1.12
N ASP A 66 14.77 5.74 1.53
CA ASP A 66 15.49 6.97 1.79
C ASP A 66 15.81 7.63 0.44
N GLU A 67 15.23 8.80 0.18
CA GLU A 67 15.46 9.56 -1.05
C GLU A 67 16.80 10.31 -1.03
N ARG A 68 17.56 10.25 0.07
CA ARG A 68 18.94 10.74 0.06
C ARG A 68 19.73 9.84 -0.87
N ASP A 69 20.30 10.43 -1.93
CA ASP A 69 21.26 9.76 -2.78
C ASP A 69 22.25 9.00 -1.90
N PRO A 70 22.55 7.72 -2.17
CA PRO A 70 23.63 7.05 -1.47
C PRO A 70 24.84 7.96 -1.58
N GLU A 71 25.47 8.30 -0.45
CA GLU A 71 26.67 9.13 -0.46
C GLU A 71 27.55 8.65 -1.61
N SER A 72 27.82 9.55 -2.55
CA SER A 72 28.65 9.28 -3.73
C SER A 72 30.06 8.96 -3.22
N GLY A 73 30.25 7.70 -2.87
CA GLY A 73 31.33 7.28 -1.99
C GLY A 73 31.73 5.83 -2.21
N PHE A 74 31.74 5.40 -3.48
CA PHE A 74 32.60 4.30 -3.89
C PHE A 74 33.66 4.87 -4.82
N PRO A 75 34.96 4.86 -4.45
CA PRO A 75 36.00 4.95 -5.46
C PRO A 75 35.86 3.67 -6.30
N MET A 76 35.43 3.81 -7.55
CA MET A 76 35.59 2.74 -8.54
C MET A 76 37.09 2.41 -8.60
N PRO A 77 37.53 1.16 -8.40
CA PRO A 77 38.88 0.79 -8.78
C PRO A 77 38.98 0.93 -10.32
N ASP A 78 40.03 1.61 -10.78
CA ASP A 78 40.34 1.80 -12.19
C ASP A 78 40.26 0.47 -12.96
N PRO A 79 39.59 0.39 -14.11
CA PRO A 79 39.61 -0.79 -14.96
C PRO A 79 40.90 -0.76 -15.78
N LEU A 80 42.00 -1.21 -15.18
CA LEU A 80 43.25 -1.50 -15.90
C LEU A 80 43.70 -2.93 -15.60
N PHE A 81 43.01 -3.89 -16.20
CA PHE A 81 43.58 -5.11 -16.79
C PHE A 81 42.69 -5.57 -17.95
#